data_AF-A0A7X0G097-F1
#
_entry.id   AF-A0A7X0G097-F1
#
_cell.length_a   1.000
_cell.length_b   1.000
_cell.length_c   1.000
_cell.angle_alpha   90.00
_cell.angle_beta   90.00
_cell.angle_gamma   90.00
#
_symmetry.space_group_name_H-M   'P 1'
#
loop_
_entity.id
_entity.type
_entity.pdbx_description
1 polymer ?
#
loop_
_entity_poly.entity_id
_entity_poly.type
_entity_poly.pdbx_seq_one_letter_code
_entity_poly.pdbx_strand_id
1 'polypeptide(L)'
;MDLVEFLRARLDRDEQTARACSGAPWKAAPSGTVSTDTGDPGADGPAYVATAENGAYAEHIARHDPARALAEVSAKRQVVDDYEKQAWILGQGHRTPELDAAQAVRETVLRLLALTYAHHPAYREEWRP
;
A
#
# COMPACT_ATOMS: atom_id res chain seq x y z
N MET A 1 12.86 10.14 12.18
CA MET A 1 12.20 8.99 11.56
C MET A 1 12.01 7.90 12.60
N ASP A 2 10.82 7.89 13.19
CA ASP A 2 10.28 6.72 13.86
C ASP A 2 9.53 5.81 12.86
N LEU A 3 8.92 4.74 13.36
CA LEU A 3 8.17 3.76 12.55
C LEU A 3 6.96 4.37 11.83
N VAL A 4 6.25 5.31 12.46
CA VAL A 4 5.07 5.95 11.88
C VAL A 4 5.49 6.91 10.76
N GLU A 5 6.49 7.75 11.01
CA GLU A 5 7.08 8.63 10.01
C GLU A 5 7.60 7.84 8.80
N PHE A 6 8.23 6.68 9.05
CA PHE A 6 8.69 5.79 8.00
C PHE A 6 7.53 5.23 7.15
N LEU A 7 6.51 4.65 7.79
CA LEU A 7 5.35 4.09 7.10
C LEU A 7 4.63 5.15 6.26
N ARG A 8 4.41 6.35 6.81
CA ARG A 8 3.80 7.46 6.07
C ARG A 8 4.61 7.81 4.83
N ALA A 9 5.92 7.99 4.97
CA ALA A 9 6.78 8.30 3.84
C ALA A 9 6.78 7.21 2.75
N ARG A 10 6.62 5.93 3.12
CA ARG A 10 6.50 4.84 2.14
C ARG A 10 5.15 4.86 1.44
N LEU A 11 4.06 5.00 2.20
CA LEU A 11 2.70 5.08 1.68
C LEU A 11 2.51 6.29 0.76
N ASP A 12 3.13 7.43 1.06
CA ASP A 12 3.11 8.61 0.19
C ASP A 12 3.82 8.36 -1.14
N ARG A 13 4.96 7.64 -1.11
CA ARG A 13 5.68 7.27 -2.32
C ARG A 13 4.89 6.28 -3.18
N ASP A 14 4.25 5.30 -2.54
CA ASP A 14 3.41 4.31 -3.22
C ASP A 14 2.19 4.99 -3.86
N GLU A 15 1.53 5.90 -3.15
CA GLU A 15 0.44 6.71 -3.70
C GLU A 15 0.91 7.56 -4.87
N GLN A 16 2.01 8.30 -4.72
CA GLN A 16 2.54 9.15 -5.80
C GLN A 16 2.82 8.33 -7.06
N THR A 17 3.40 7.15 -6.90
CA THR A 17 3.71 6.25 -8.02
C THR A 17 2.43 5.74 -8.67
N ALA A 18 1.43 5.32 -7.89
CA ALA A 18 0.15 4.86 -8.41
C ALA A 18 -0.63 5.99 -9.12
N ARG A 19 -0.66 7.21 -8.56
CA ARG A 19 -1.32 8.37 -9.18
C ARG A 19 -0.67 8.84 -10.47
N ALA A 20 0.62 8.56 -10.67
CA ALA A 20 1.32 8.89 -11.90
C ALA A 20 0.92 7.97 -13.08
N CYS A 21 0.28 6.82 -12.80
CA CYS A 21 -0.29 5.94 -13.80
C CYS A 21 -1.66 6.46 -14.28
N SER A 22 -2.19 5.88 -15.37
CA SER A 22 -3.56 6.15 -15.81
C SER A 22 -4.57 5.67 -14.76
N GLY A 23 -5.70 6.37 -14.62
CA GLY A 23 -6.78 5.99 -13.69
C GLY A 23 -7.65 4.83 -14.17
N ALA A 24 -7.37 4.27 -15.35
CA ALA A 24 -8.10 3.14 -15.91
C ALA A 24 -7.55 1.82 -15.34
N PRO A 25 -8.41 0.83 -15.03
CA PRO A 25 -7.97 -0.49 -14.61
C PRO A 25 -7.04 -1.15 -15.63
N TRP A 26 -6.19 -2.06 -15.19
CA TRP A 26 -5.34 -2.82 -16.10
C TRP A 26 -5.98 -4.16 -16.44
N LYS A 27 -5.81 -4.60 -17.69
CA LYS A 27 -6.32 -5.86 -18.21
C LYS A 27 -5.22 -6.68 -18.85
N ALA A 28 -5.17 -7.95 -18.49
CA ALA A 28 -4.27 -8.93 -19.09
C ALA A 28 -4.92 -9.63 -20.29
N ALA A 29 -4.13 -9.88 -21.32
CA ALA A 29 -4.48 -10.73 -22.45
C ALA A 29 -3.77 -12.09 -22.35
N PRO A 30 -4.35 -13.19 -22.89
CA PRO A 30 -3.69 -14.49 -22.92
C PRO A 30 -2.33 -14.50 -23.61
N SER A 31 -2.07 -13.53 -24.50
CA SER A 31 -0.80 -13.31 -25.17
C SER A 31 0.32 -12.79 -24.27
N GLY A 32 0.05 -12.51 -22.98
CA GLY A 32 1.01 -11.92 -22.05
C GLY A 32 1.06 -10.39 -22.10
N THR A 33 0.20 -9.73 -22.89
CA THR A 33 0.11 -8.26 -22.94
C THR A 33 -0.77 -7.71 -21.82
N VAL A 34 -0.36 -6.59 -21.22
CA VAL A 34 -1.17 -5.81 -20.27
C VAL A 34 -1.44 -4.44 -20.88
N SER A 35 -2.70 -4.01 -20.84
CA SER A 35 -3.13 -2.71 -21.32
C SER A 35 -4.18 -2.09 -20.41
N THR A 36 -4.41 -0.78 -20.52
CA THR A 36 -5.50 -0.12 -19.80
C THR A 36 -6.86 -0.56 -20.34
N ASP A 37 -7.82 -0.81 -19.46
CA ASP A 37 -9.21 -1.04 -19.81
C ASP A 37 -9.96 0.29 -19.81
N THR A 38 -9.99 0.95 -20.96
CA THR A 38 -10.61 2.29 -21.10
C THR A 38 -12.13 2.23 -21.13
N GLY A 39 -12.75 1.05 -21.29
CA GLY A 39 -14.20 0.84 -21.29
C GLY A 39 -14.99 1.54 -22.40
N ASP A 40 -14.39 2.51 -23.09
CA ASP A 40 -14.99 3.34 -24.12
C ASP A 40 -14.38 3.01 -25.50
N PRO A 41 -15.16 2.43 -26.43
CA PRO A 41 -14.74 2.20 -27.81
C PRO A 41 -14.41 3.47 -28.60
N GLY A 42 -14.81 4.65 -28.11
CA GLY A 42 -14.59 5.96 -28.74
C GLY A 42 -13.42 6.77 -28.17
N ALA A 43 -12.80 6.32 -27.08
CA ALA A 43 -11.56 6.91 -26.56
C ALA A 43 -10.36 6.44 -27.40
N ASP A 44 -9.22 7.13 -27.26
CA ASP A 44 -7.93 6.58 -27.69
C ASP A 44 -7.83 5.12 -27.20
N GLY A 45 -7.45 4.21 -28.10
CA GLY A 45 -7.45 2.78 -27.82
C GLY A 45 -6.67 2.42 -26.56
N PRO A 46 -6.83 1.18 -26.04
CA PRO A 46 -6.22 0.78 -24.78
C PRO A 46 -4.71 1.06 -24.79
N ALA A 47 -4.24 1.82 -23.81
CA ALA A 47 -2.83 2.17 -23.68
C ALA A 47 -2.03 0.94 -23.25
N TYR A 48 -0.86 0.77 -23.86
CA TYR A 48 0.07 -0.29 -23.52
C TYR A 48 0.68 -0.07 -22.13
N VAL A 49 0.66 -1.10 -21.28
CA VAL A 49 1.29 -1.08 -19.94
C VAL A 49 2.57 -1.90 -19.95
N ALA A 50 2.48 -3.17 -20.37
CA ALA A 50 3.61 -4.10 -20.34
C ALA A 50 3.39 -5.31 -21.26
N THR A 51 4.48 -6.01 -21.55
CA THR A 51 4.47 -7.37 -22.09
C THR A 51 5.20 -8.27 -21.12
N ALA A 52 4.57 -9.38 -20.77
CA ALA A 52 5.10 -10.40 -19.89
C ALA A 52 5.32 -11.72 -20.64
N GLU A 53 6.18 -12.57 -20.11
CA GLU A 53 6.55 -13.86 -20.71
C GLU A 53 5.34 -14.79 -20.93
N ASN A 54 4.35 -14.72 -20.05
CA ASN A 54 3.16 -15.57 -20.10
C ASN A 54 1.93 -14.87 -19.50
N GLY A 55 0.76 -15.49 -19.70
CA GLY A 55 -0.51 -14.96 -19.20
C GLY A 55 -0.58 -14.83 -17.67
N ALA A 56 0.11 -15.69 -16.91
CA ALA A 56 0.09 -15.62 -15.44
C ALA A 56 0.85 -14.39 -14.91
N TYR A 57 1.95 -14.01 -15.56
CA TYR A 57 2.69 -12.80 -15.22
C TYR A 57 1.89 -11.54 -15.59
N ALA A 58 1.24 -11.56 -16.76
CA ALA A 58 0.35 -10.48 -17.18
C ALA A 58 -0.84 -10.32 -16.22
N GLU A 59 -1.45 -11.42 -15.77
CA GLU A 59 -2.52 -11.41 -14.76
C GLU A 59 -2.02 -10.84 -13.43
N HIS A 60 -0.83 -11.25 -12.97
CA HIS A 60 -0.24 -10.71 -11.75
C HIS A 60 -0.03 -9.19 -11.83
N ILE A 61 0.50 -8.69 -12.96
CA ILE A 61 0.69 -7.25 -13.20
C ILE A 61 -0.66 -6.53 -13.23
N ALA A 62 -1.63 -7.03 -14.00
CA ALA A 62 -2.96 -6.43 -14.10
C ALA A 62 -3.69 -6.41 -12.74
N ARG A 63 -3.50 -7.41 -11.89
CA ARG A 63 -4.06 -7.45 -10.54
C ARG A 63 -3.41 -6.44 -9.58
N HIS A 64 -2.22 -5.92 -9.90
CA HIS A 64 -1.54 -4.86 -9.13
C HIS A 64 -1.69 -3.50 -9.83
N ASP A 65 -2.89 -3.25 -10.37
CA ASP A 65 -3.19 -1.98 -11.02
C ASP A 65 -3.12 -0.79 -10.05
N PRO A 66 -3.05 0.44 -10.58
CA PRO A 66 -2.95 1.66 -9.77
C PRO A 66 -4.14 1.84 -8.82
N ALA A 67 -5.36 1.48 -9.26
CA ALA A 67 -6.57 1.63 -8.44
C ALA A 67 -6.51 0.76 -7.17
N ARG A 68 -6.07 -0.50 -7.29
CA ARG A 68 -5.85 -1.36 -6.13
C ARG A 68 -4.74 -0.82 -5.24
N ALA A 69 -3.61 -0.38 -5.80
CA ALA A 69 -2.50 0.17 -5.01
C ALA A 69 -2.96 1.37 -4.15
N LEU A 70 -3.78 2.27 -4.72
CA LEU A 70 -4.38 3.39 -3.99
C LEU A 70 -5.33 2.93 -2.88
N ALA A 71 -6.15 1.89 -3.13
CA ALA A 71 -7.03 1.32 -2.11
C ALA A 71 -6.23 0.71 -0.95
N GLU A 72 -5.13 0.02 -1.23
CA GLU A 72 -4.24 -0.53 -0.21
C GLU A 72 -3.54 0.56 0.60
N VAL A 73 -3.07 1.63 -0.05
CA VAL A 73 -2.49 2.79 0.66
C VAL A 73 -3.52 3.42 1.58
N SER A 74 -4.75 3.64 1.10
CA SER A 74 -5.83 4.19 1.91
C SER A 74 -6.14 3.34 3.14
N ALA A 75 -6.23 2.02 2.98
CA ALA A 75 -6.46 1.10 4.10
C ALA A 75 -5.30 1.12 5.12
N LYS A 76 -4.04 1.09 4.65
CA LYS A 76 -2.86 1.14 5.52
C LYS A 76 -2.75 2.47 6.27
N ARG A 77 -3.10 3.59 5.65
CA ARG A 77 -3.15 4.91 6.32
C ARG A 77 -4.16 4.92 7.46
N GLN A 78 -5.36 4.35 7.27
CA GLN A 78 -6.34 4.25 8.36
C GLN A 78 -5.83 3.45 9.57
N VAL A 79 -5.03 2.40 9.33
CA VAL A 79 -4.38 1.64 10.42
C VAL A 79 -3.36 2.50 11.17
N VAL A 80 -2.54 3.27 10.44
CA VAL A 80 -1.56 4.18 11.04
C VAL A 80 -2.25 5.30 11.84
N ASP A 81 -3.32 5.88 11.29
CA ASP A 81 -4.06 6.95 11.94
C ASP A 81 -4.81 6.45 13.19
N ASP A 82 -5.35 5.21 13.20
CA ASP A 82 -5.90 4.62 14.43
C ASP A 82 -4.81 4.44 15.49
N TYR A 83 -3.64 3.93 15.13
CA TYR A 83 -2.52 3.78 16.07
C TYR A 83 -2.15 5.11 16.74
N GLU A 84 -1.98 6.18 15.96
CA GLU A 84 -1.64 7.50 16.50
C GLU A 84 -2.76 8.09 17.35
N LYS A 85 -4.02 7.94 16.91
CA LYS A 85 -5.17 8.41 17.67
C LYS A 85 -5.22 7.75 19.05
N GLN A 86 -5.03 6.43 19.12
CA GLN A 86 -5.02 5.72 20.40
C GLN A 86 -3.79 6.10 21.26
N ALA A 87 -2.61 6.24 20.64
CA ALA A 87 -1.41 6.72 21.33
C ALA A 87 -1.65 8.10 21.98
N TRP A 88 -2.31 9.01 21.26
CA TRP A 88 -2.66 10.34 21.77
C TRP A 88 -3.63 10.26 22.95
N ILE A 89 -4.71 9.47 22.86
CA ILE A 89 -5.68 9.27 23.95
C ILE A 89 -5.00 8.77 25.22
N LEU A 90 -4.10 7.77 25.09
CA LEU A 90 -3.33 7.23 26.20
C LEU A 90 -2.37 8.24 26.80
N GLY A 91 -1.81 9.13 25.98
CA GLY A 91 -0.99 10.26 26.42
C GLY A 91 -1.73 11.28 27.28
N GLN A 92 -3.07 11.34 27.20
CA GLN A 92 -3.90 12.24 28.01
C GLN A 92 -4.24 11.68 29.42
N GLY A 93 -3.64 10.57 29.82
CA GLY A 93 -3.84 9.98 31.16
C GLY A 93 -4.92 8.89 31.24
N HIS A 94 -5.46 8.44 30.11
CA HIS A 94 -6.45 7.35 30.05
C HIS A 94 -5.81 5.96 30.05
N ARG A 95 -4.66 5.76 30.71
CA ARG A 95 -3.96 4.47 30.67
C ARG A 95 -4.58 3.46 31.62
N THR A 96 -4.91 2.30 31.08
CA THR A 96 -5.18 1.08 31.84
C THR A 96 -4.34 -0.05 31.25
N PRO A 97 -4.07 -1.15 32.00
CA PRO A 97 -3.32 -2.28 31.48
C PRO A 97 -3.91 -2.86 30.19
N GLU A 98 -5.23 -2.88 30.06
CA GLU A 98 -5.94 -3.38 28.87
C GLU A 98 -5.69 -2.49 27.66
N LEU A 99 -5.69 -1.17 27.85
CA LEU A 99 -5.44 -0.22 26.77
C LEU A 99 -3.97 -0.21 26.34
N ASP A 100 -3.03 -0.33 27.28
CA ASP A 100 -1.61 -0.47 26.98
C ASP A 100 -1.34 -1.77 26.19
N ALA A 101 -1.96 -2.89 26.57
CA ALA A 101 -1.87 -4.14 25.84
C ALA A 101 -2.46 -4.01 24.42
N ALA A 102 -3.61 -3.37 24.28
CA ALA A 102 -4.22 -3.12 22.98
C ALA A 102 -3.36 -2.21 22.09
N GLN A 103 -2.62 -1.26 22.67
CA GLN A 103 -1.69 -0.41 21.93
C GLN A 103 -0.44 -1.18 21.48
N ALA A 104 0.10 -2.07 22.31
CA ALA A 104 1.22 -2.94 21.93
C ALA A 104 0.87 -3.86 20.74
N VAL A 105 -0.37 -4.37 20.69
CA VAL A 105 -0.86 -5.14 19.53
C VAL A 105 -0.90 -4.26 18.27
N ARG A 106 -1.38 -3.02 18.36
CA ARG A 106 -1.36 -2.10 17.20
C ARG A 106 0.05 -1.78 16.75
N GLU A 107 1.00 -1.59 17.66
CA GLU A 107 2.40 -1.41 17.29
C GLU A 107 2.95 -2.62 16.53
N THR A 108 2.61 -3.84 16.97
CA THR A 108 2.95 -5.08 16.25
C THR A 108 2.37 -5.09 14.83
N VAL A 109 1.12 -4.63 14.65
CA VAL A 109 0.51 -4.49 13.31
C VAL A 109 1.31 -3.52 12.44
N LEU A 110 1.74 -2.38 12.98
CA LEU A 110 2.58 -1.42 12.24
C LEU A 110 3.93 -2.04 11.83
N ARG A 111 4.57 -2.79 12.72
CA ARG A 111 5.82 -3.52 12.41
C ARG A 111 5.61 -4.55 11.29
N LEU A 112 4.51 -5.29 11.32
CA LEU A 112 4.14 -6.23 10.25
C LEU A 112 3.88 -5.53 8.92
N LEU A 113 3.25 -4.36 8.91
CA LEU A 113 3.09 -3.56 7.69
C LEU A 113 4.45 -3.08 7.16
N ALA A 114 5.36 -2.68 8.05
CA ALA A 114 6.70 -2.22 7.68
C ALA A 114 7.57 -3.31 7.05
N LEU A 115 7.29 -4.60 7.29
CA LEU A 115 8.01 -5.72 6.66
C LEU A 115 7.95 -5.67 5.12
N THR A 116 6.89 -5.10 4.54
CA THR A 116 6.78 -4.91 3.08
C THR A 116 7.89 -4.01 2.52
N TYR A 117 8.55 -3.23 3.38
CA TYR A 117 9.64 -2.32 3.07
C TYR A 117 10.96 -2.74 3.73
N ALA A 118 11.12 -3.99 4.18
CA ALA A 118 12.32 -4.45 4.90
C ALA A 118 13.63 -4.34 4.10
N HIS A 119 13.54 -4.28 2.77
CA HIS A 119 14.68 -4.08 1.88
C HIS A 119 15.04 -2.60 1.66
N HIS A 120 14.25 -1.67 2.21
CA HIS A 120 14.47 -0.25 2.04
C HIS A 120 15.64 0.23 2.92
N PRO A 121 16.59 1.06 2.42
CA PRO A 121 17.77 1.47 3.20
C PRO A 121 17.47 2.23 4.50
N ALA A 122 16.32 2.91 4.58
CA ALA A 122 15.87 3.60 5.79
C ALA A 122 15.07 2.71 6.76
N TYR A 123 14.82 1.44 6.39
CA TYR A 123 14.23 0.46 7.30
C TYR A 123 15.22 0.14 8.42
N ARG A 124 14.73 0.01 9.65
CA ARG A 124 15.55 -0.34 10.81
C ARG A 124 15.21 -1.73 11.31
N GLU A 125 16.24 -2.52 11.60
CA GLU A 125 16.07 -3.88 12.13
C GLU A 125 15.30 -3.93 13.45
N GLU A 126 15.34 -2.85 14.25
CA GLU A 126 14.54 -2.71 15.49
C GLU A 126 13.02 -2.74 15.25
N TRP A 127 12.55 -2.48 14.01
CA TRP A 127 11.15 -2.56 13.64
C TRP A 127 10.72 -3.96 13.21
N ARG A 128 11.65 -4.90 13.07
CA ARG A 128 11.33 -6.29 12.78
C ARG A 128 10.59 -6.90 13.98
N PRO A 129 9.42 -7.54 13.80
CA PRO A 129 8.69 -8.19 14.88
C PRO A 129 9.49 -9.27 15.60
#